data_AF-A0AAD4Q5R9-F1
#
_entry.id   AF-A0AAD4Q5R9-F1
#
_cell.length_a   1.000
_cell.length_b   1.000
_cell.length_c   1.000
_cell.angle_alpha   90.00
_cell.angle_beta   90.00
_cell.angle_gamma   90.00
#
_symmetry.space_group_name_H-M   'P 1'
#
loop_
_entity.id
_entity.type
_entity.pdbx_description
1 polymer ?
#
loop_
_entity_poly.entity_id
_entity_poly.type
_entity_poly.pdbx_seq_one_letter_code
_entity_poly.pdbx_strand_id
1 'polypeptide(L)'
;PQSLIDYLEVNWMPVVPLWSGASRQNRTIFQEGDTNMLIEAYHHVLKSKWLDGKRNRHADHLIHVLINDMLPNYIARCDSQEKGFQGPDLANKRRKEILARA
;
A
#
# COMPACT_ATOMS: atom_id res chain seq x y z
N PRO A 1 28.39 1.55 -11.16
CA PRO A 1 27.98 2.72 -11.99
C PRO A 1 29.09 3.78 -12.00
N GLN A 2 29.51 4.23 -13.19
CA GLN A 2 30.61 5.20 -13.36
C GLN A 2 30.20 6.63 -13.00
N SER A 3 28.90 6.95 -13.13
CA SER A 3 28.30 8.20 -12.67
C SER A 3 26.89 7.97 -12.09
N LEU A 4 26.40 8.95 -11.32
CA LEU A 4 25.02 8.97 -10.81
C LEU A 4 23.99 8.98 -11.97
N ILE A 5 24.33 9.62 -13.08
CA ILE A 5 23.45 9.70 -14.26
C ILE A 5 23.24 8.30 -14.85
N ASP A 6 24.32 7.56 -15.09
CA ASP A 6 24.21 6.19 -15.64
C ASP A 6 23.42 5.27 -14.71
N TYR A 7 23.59 5.45 -13.39
CA TYR A 7 22.82 4.71 -12.40
C TYR A 7 21.32 4.99 -12.51
N LEU A 8 20.93 6.27 -12.61
CA LEU A 8 19.54 6.67 -12.75
C LEU A 8 18.97 6.22 -14.09
N GLU A 9 19.74 6.32 -15.16
CA GLU A 9 19.29 5.96 -16.51
C GLU A 9 19.02 4.46 -16.64
N VAL A 10 19.91 3.61 -16.10
CA VAL A 10 19.74 2.16 -16.17
C VAL A 10 18.66 1.64 -15.22
N ASN A 11 18.63 2.15 -13.99
CA ASN A 11 17.81 1.53 -12.93
C ASN A 11 16.46 2.21 -12.73
N TRP A 12 16.37 3.51 -13.03
CA TRP A 12 15.24 4.33 -12.59
C TRP A 12 14.43 4.90 -13.77
N MET A 13 15.05 5.25 -14.89
CA MET A 13 14.32 5.73 -16.08
C MET A 13 13.31 4.72 -16.66
N PRO A 14 13.55 3.39 -16.67
CA PRO A 14 12.56 2.42 -17.14
C PRO A 14 11.28 2.36 -16.28
N VAL A 15 11.38 2.77 -15.02
CA VAL A 15 10.29 2.70 -14.03
C VAL A 15 9.64 4.06 -13.75
N VAL A 16 10.08 5.15 -14.40
CA VAL A 16 9.47 6.49 -14.31
C VAL A 16 7.94 6.49 -14.54
N PRO A 17 7.36 5.70 -15.46
CA PRO A 17 5.91 5.60 -15.61
C PRO A 17 5.16 5.13 -14.34
N LEU A 18 5.86 4.47 -13.40
CA LEU A 18 5.29 4.03 -12.13
C LEU A 18 5.25 5.14 -11.07
N TRP A 19 6.08 6.18 -11.21
CA TRP A 19 6.30 7.18 -10.16
C TRP A 19 5.25 8.28 -10.16
N SER A 20 4.82 8.72 -11.34
CA SER A 20 3.82 9.79 -11.47
C SER A 20 2.43 9.22 -11.75
N GLY A 21 1.42 9.69 -11.00
CA GLY A 21 0.02 9.37 -11.26
C GLY A 21 -0.44 9.79 -12.67
N ALA A 22 0.17 10.84 -13.24
CA ALA A 22 -0.18 11.35 -14.57
C ALA A 22 0.23 10.40 -15.72
N SER A 23 1.24 9.55 -15.50
CA SER A 23 1.72 8.59 -16.49
C SER A 23 0.93 7.27 -16.49
N ARG A 24 -0.06 7.13 -15.59
CA ARG A 24 -0.83 5.90 -15.35
C ARG A 24 -2.11 5.84 -16.18
N GLN A 25 -1.98 5.86 -17.50
CA GLN A 25 -3.13 5.63 -18.39
C GLN A 25 -3.34 4.13 -18.61
N ASN A 26 -4.60 3.67 -18.60
CA ASN A 26 -5.02 2.30 -18.94
C ASN A 26 -4.46 1.16 -18.06
N ARG A 27 -4.21 1.39 -16.77
CA ARG A 27 -3.87 0.32 -15.81
C ARG A 27 -5.04 -0.05 -14.93
N THR A 28 -5.16 -1.33 -14.59
CA THR A 28 -6.15 -1.78 -13.60
C THR A 28 -5.68 -1.42 -12.19
N ILE A 29 -6.59 -1.26 -11.24
CA ILE A 29 -6.28 -0.94 -9.82
C ILE A 29 -5.28 -1.94 -9.22
N PHE A 30 -5.28 -3.18 -9.70
CA PHE A 30 -4.33 -4.22 -9.29
C PHE A 30 -2.92 -4.05 -9.91
N GLN A 31 -2.82 -3.48 -11.11
CA GLN A 31 -1.54 -3.08 -11.76
C GLN A 31 -1.01 -1.73 -11.28
N GLU A 32 -1.83 -0.94 -10.57
CA GLU A 32 -1.39 0.23 -9.81
C GLU A 32 -0.73 -0.15 -8.48
N GLY A 33 -0.80 -1.44 -8.12
CA GLY A 33 -0.22 -2.03 -6.90
C GLY A 33 1.31 -1.96 -6.82
N ASP A 34 1.98 -2.03 -7.98
CA ASP A 34 3.44 -1.98 -8.11
C ASP A 34 3.97 -0.54 -8.08
N THR A 35 3.42 0.30 -7.20
CA THR A 35 3.82 1.70 -7.07
C THR A 35 4.26 2.03 -5.66
N ASN A 36 5.24 2.94 -5.59
CA ASN A 36 5.78 3.46 -4.35
C ASN A 36 4.69 4.05 -3.42
N MET A 37 3.56 4.51 -3.98
CA MET A 37 2.49 5.15 -3.22
C MET A 37 1.79 4.22 -2.21
N LEU A 38 1.56 2.94 -2.56
CA LEU A 38 0.94 1.99 -1.63
C LEU A 38 1.90 1.61 -0.51
N ILE A 39 3.17 1.42 -0.86
CA ILE A 39 4.24 1.15 0.11
C ILE A 39 4.39 2.36 1.04
N GLU A 40 4.41 3.58 0.51
CA GLU A 40 4.46 4.80 1.30
C GLU A 40 3.24 4.95 2.21
N ALA A 41 2.03 4.73 1.69
CA ALA A 41 0.81 4.76 2.49
C ALA A 41 0.85 3.71 3.62
N TYR A 42 1.33 2.50 3.33
CA TYR A 42 1.54 1.46 4.32
C TYR A 42 2.57 1.90 5.38
N HIS A 43 3.71 2.45 4.97
CA HIS A 43 4.74 2.97 5.87
C HIS A 43 4.21 4.12 6.73
N HIS A 44 3.35 4.98 6.19
CA HIS A 44 2.70 6.06 6.93
C HIS A 44 1.81 5.51 8.04
N VAL A 45 0.95 4.53 7.73
CA VAL A 45 0.08 3.87 8.72
C VAL A 45 0.90 3.11 9.76
N LEU A 46 1.92 2.38 9.32
CA LEU A 46 2.83 1.63 10.20
C LEU A 46 3.52 2.56 11.20
N LYS A 47 4.05 3.69 10.72
CA LYS A 47 4.72 4.68 11.55
C LYS A 47 3.77 5.41 12.49
N SER A 48 2.56 5.76 12.04
CA SER A 48 1.62 6.57 12.83
C SER A 48 0.84 5.77 13.86
N LYS A 49 0.49 4.52 13.55
CA LYS A 49 -0.44 3.71 14.35
C LYS A 49 0.26 2.64 15.19
N TRP A 50 1.43 2.16 14.77
CA TRP A 50 1.99 0.91 15.31
C TRP A 50 3.41 1.04 15.88
N LEU A 51 4.24 1.98 15.40
CA LEU A 51 5.65 2.06 15.79
C LEU A 51 5.99 3.11 16.87
N ASP A 52 5.00 3.80 17.45
CA ASP A 52 5.13 4.72 18.61
C ASP A 52 6.38 5.64 18.64
N GLY A 53 6.88 6.05 17.47
CA GLY A 53 7.97 7.01 17.32
C GLY A 53 9.30 6.43 16.84
N LYS A 54 10.38 7.20 17.03
CA LYS A 54 11.70 6.94 16.39
C LYS A 54 12.56 5.88 17.12
N ARG A 55 12.26 5.58 18.40
CA ARG A 55 13.10 4.72 19.26
C ARG A 55 12.78 3.22 19.14
N ASN A 56 11.61 2.84 18.62
CA ASN A 56 11.16 1.45 18.50
C ASN A 56 11.34 0.89 17.08
N ARG A 57 12.50 1.08 16.44
CA ARG A 57 12.76 0.63 15.05
C ARG A 57 13.69 -0.58 14.94
N HIS A 58 13.83 -1.31 16.02
CA HIS A 58 14.52 -2.59 16.03
C HIS A 58 13.75 -3.59 15.15
N ALA A 59 14.48 -4.37 14.35
CA ALA A 59 13.86 -5.29 13.39
C ALA A 59 13.04 -6.38 14.10
N ASP A 60 13.50 -6.87 15.24
CA ASP A 60 12.79 -7.82 16.10
C ASP A 60 11.48 -7.23 16.65
N HIS A 61 11.52 -6.00 17.17
CA HIS A 61 10.32 -5.31 17.63
C HIS A 61 9.33 -5.05 16.49
N LEU A 62 9.82 -4.66 15.30
CA LEU A 62 8.98 -4.50 14.11
C LEU A 62 8.29 -5.82 13.75
N ILE A 63 9.03 -6.93 13.69
CA ILE A 63 8.45 -8.25 13.39
C ILE A 63 7.38 -8.62 14.43
N HIS A 64 7.66 -8.36 15.71
CA HIS A 64 6.71 -8.60 16.78
C HIS A 64 5.41 -7.81 16.59
N VAL A 65 5.49 -6.51 16.31
CA VAL A 65 4.33 -5.64 16.09
C VAL A 65 3.54 -6.05 14.84
N LEU A 66 4.23 -6.42 13.75
CA LEU A 66 3.57 -6.87 12.53
C LEU A 66 2.76 -8.16 12.74
N ILE A 67 3.32 -9.12 13.48
CA ILE A 67 2.70 -10.44 13.68
C ILE A 67 1.64 -10.40 14.78
N ASN A 68 1.93 -9.78 15.92
CA ASN A 68 1.08 -9.90 17.12
C ASN A 68 0.04 -8.80 17.22
N ASP A 69 0.32 -7.59 16.72
CA ASP A 69 -0.59 -6.46 16.88
C ASP A 69 -1.32 -6.14 15.57
N MET A 70 -0.55 -5.97 14.50
CA MET A 70 -1.09 -5.54 13.21
C MET A 70 -1.95 -6.62 12.56
N LEU A 71 -1.41 -7.83 12.36
CA LEU A 71 -2.11 -8.90 11.64
C LEU A 71 -3.49 -9.25 12.27
N PRO A 72 -3.62 -9.44 13.59
CA PRO A 72 -4.93 -9.70 14.21
C PRO A 72 -5.90 -8.52 14.04
N ASN A 73 -5.40 -7.28 14.06
CA ASN A 73 -6.25 -6.11 13.81
C ASN A 73 -6.80 -6.10 12.38
N TYR A 74 -6.00 -6.47 11.38
CA TYR A 74 -6.47 -6.56 10.00
C TYR A 74 -7.46 -7.71 9.80
N ILE A 75 -7.23 -8.88 10.41
CA ILE A 75 -8.17 -10.01 10.36
C ILE A 75 -9.51 -9.59 10.98
N ALA A 76 -9.50 -9.06 12.20
CA ALA A 76 -10.71 -8.59 12.87
C ALA A 76 -11.43 -7.50 12.07
N ARG A 77 -10.68 -6.64 11.36
CA ARG A 77 -11.23 -5.63 10.47
C ARG A 77 -11.92 -6.26 9.26
N CYS A 78 -11.29 -7.23 8.61
CA CYS A 78 -11.88 -7.98 7.50
C CYS A 78 -13.16 -8.69 7.94
N ASP A 79 -13.13 -9.40 9.07
CA ASP A 79 -14.31 -10.07 9.63
C ASP A 79 -15.45 -9.07 9.92
N SER A 80 -15.09 -7.88 10.42
CA SER A 80 -16.07 -6.81 10.68
C SER A 80 -16.66 -6.25 9.38
N GLN A 81 -15.88 -6.18 8.32
CA GLN A 81 -16.36 -5.77 6.99
C GLN A 81 -17.29 -6.82 6.37
N GLU A 82 -16.95 -8.10 6.47
CA GLU A 82 -17.81 -9.19 6.00
C GLU A 82 -19.15 -9.23 6.72
N LYS A 83 -19.14 -8.98 8.03
CA LYS A 83 -20.35 -8.86 8.86
C LYS A 83 -21.12 -7.55 8.64
N GLY A 84 -20.59 -6.62 7.84
CA GLY A 84 -21.25 -5.36 7.47
C GLY A 84 -21.10 -4.22 8.48
N PHE A 85 -20.28 -4.36 9.53
CA PHE A 85 -20.06 -3.32 10.54
C PHE A 85 -19.12 -2.21 10.04
N GLN A 86 -18.21 -2.52 9.12
CA GLN A 86 -17.40 -1.56 8.40
C GLN A 86 -17.81 -1.62 6.94
N GLY A 87 -18.29 -0.49 6.39
CA GLY A 87 -18.79 -0.42 5.03
C GLY A 87 -17.83 -1.01 3.97
N PRO A 88 -18.33 -1.26 2.76
CA PRO A 88 -17.55 -1.94 1.73
C PRO A 88 -16.27 -1.17 1.41
N ASP A 89 -15.17 -1.90 1.28
CA ASP A 89 -13.91 -1.36 0.76
C ASP A 89 -14.13 -0.61 -0.57
N LEU A 90 -13.28 0.38 -0.85
CA LEU A 90 -13.39 1.23 -2.04
C LEU A 90 -13.44 0.40 -3.34
N ALA A 91 -12.68 -0.70 -3.42
CA ALA A 91 -12.73 -1.60 -4.55
C ALA A 91 -14.08 -2.32 -4.65
N ASN A 92 -14.61 -2.82 -3.53
CA ASN A 92 -15.91 -3.48 -3.47
C ASN A 92 -17.07 -2.51 -3.76
N LYS A 93 -16.98 -1.27 -3.28
CA LYS A 93 -17.94 -0.21 -3.56
C LYS A 93 -17.96 0.11 -5.06
N ARG A 94 -16.79 0.30 -5.66
CA ARG A 94 -16.68 0.57 -7.10
C ARG A 94 -17.13 -0.60 -7.96
N ARG A 95 -16.87 -1.85 -7.53
CA ARG A 95 -17.39 -3.06 -8.19
C ARG A 95 -18.92 -3.10 -8.16
N LYS A 96 -19.54 -2.78 -7.02
CA LYS A 96 -21.00 -2.67 -6.89
C LYS A 96 -21.57 -1.56 -7.78
N GLU A 97 -20.91 -0.41 -7.86
CA GLU A 97 -21.31 0.69 -8.74
C GLU A 97 -21.25 0.30 -10.23
N ILE A 98 -20.23 -0.46 -10.66
CA ILE A 98 -20.13 -0.97 -12.04
C ILE A 98 -21.26 -1.96 -12.33
N LEU A 99 -21.51 -2.91 -11.43
CA LEU A 99 -22.59 -3.90 -11.59
C LEU A 99 -23.98 -3.25 -11.59
N ALA A 100 -24.19 -2.16 -10.87
CA ALA A 100 -25.46 -1.45 -10.83
C ALA A 100 -25.72 -0.56 -12.07
N ARG A 101 -24.68 -0.28 -12.87
CA ARG A 101 -24.77 0.50 -14.12
C ARG A 101 -24.88 -0.37 -15.37
N ALA A 102 -24.57 -1.66 -15.26
CA ALA A 102 -24.70 -2.66 -16.32
C ALA A 102 -26.12 -3.21 -16.36
#